data_AF-A0A9D9BKA6-F1
#
_entry.id   AF-A0A9D9BKA6-F1
#
_cell.length_a   1.000
_cell.length_b   1.000
_cell.length_c   1.000
_cell.angle_alpha   90.00
_cell.angle_beta   90.00
_cell.angle_gamma   90.00
#
_symmetry.space_group_name_H-M   'P 1'
#
loop_
_entity.id
_entity.type
_entity.pdbx_description
1 polymer ?
#
loop_
_entity_poly.entity_id
_entity_poly.type
_entity_poly.pdbx_seq_one_letter_code
_entity_poly.pdbx_strand_id
1 'polypeptide(L)'
;MKIGIIIVFNTIEEDNFKKELLKYLKKAKDIEFCLVNNGQSEHVHESLIDISEQRKNVCVVNIRKKKLETAAVRAGARYMYNNFNLKHLGFISKVSGQELLDTIEYLIIYQKEIIIMNTNDQNTRQVKQTFFQSIFSVSKQISQLNLKSAI
;
A
#
# COMPACT_ATOMS: atom_id res chain seq x y z
N MET A 1 -8.50 -13.68 1.41
CA MET A 1 -9.25 -12.53 0.84
C MET A 1 -8.23 -11.59 0.24
N LYS A 2 -8.35 -11.22 -1.04
CA LYS A 2 -7.38 -10.32 -1.66
C LYS A 2 -7.55 -8.89 -1.16
N ILE A 3 -6.45 -8.27 -0.75
CA ILE A 3 -6.36 -6.87 -0.36
C ILE A 3 -5.45 -6.13 -1.35
N GLY A 4 -5.84 -4.92 -1.73
CA GLY A 4 -4.98 -4.02 -2.49
C GLY A 4 -4.23 -3.08 -1.55
N ILE A 5 -2.96 -2.79 -1.84
CA ILE A 5 -2.14 -1.87 -1.06
C ILE A 5 -1.47 -0.89 -1.99
N ILE A 6 -1.73 0.40 -1.76
CA ILE A 6 -1.10 1.49 -2.50
C ILE A 6 0.10 1.97 -1.70
N ILE A 7 1.27 2.06 -2.34
CA ILE A 7 2.49 2.60 -1.72
C ILE A 7 2.91 3.82 -2.52
N VAL A 8 2.99 4.98 -1.87
CA VAL A 8 3.34 6.24 -2.54
C VAL A 8 4.83 6.53 -2.37
N PHE A 9 5.55 6.60 -3.48
CA PHE A 9 6.97 6.95 -3.54
C PHE A 9 7.14 8.37 -4.08
N ASN A 10 7.91 9.19 -3.35
CA ASN A 10 8.42 10.47 -3.88
C ASN A 10 9.91 10.37 -4.23
N THR A 11 10.61 9.45 -3.58
CA THR A 11 12.02 9.07 -3.73
C THR A 11 12.08 7.56 -3.55
N ILE A 12 13.20 6.95 -3.96
CA ILE A 12 13.48 5.54 -3.70
C ILE A 12 14.91 5.42 -3.16
N GLU A 13 15.08 4.52 -2.20
CA GLU A 13 16.36 4.27 -1.55
C GLU A 13 17.28 3.36 -2.40
N GLU A 14 18.49 3.14 -1.89
CA GLU A 14 19.57 2.39 -2.52
C GLU A 14 19.21 0.90 -2.76
N ASP A 15 20.07 0.21 -3.50
CA ASP A 15 19.82 -1.17 -3.99
C ASP A 15 19.51 -2.18 -2.88
N ASN A 16 20.01 -1.99 -1.66
CA ASN A 16 19.70 -2.88 -0.55
C ASN A 16 18.21 -2.84 -0.19
N PHE A 17 17.63 -1.63 -0.11
CA PHE A 17 16.21 -1.44 0.16
C PHE A 17 15.35 -2.12 -0.91
N LYS A 18 15.70 -1.98 -2.20
CA LYS A 18 14.96 -2.62 -3.31
C LYS A 18 14.95 -4.15 -3.18
N LYS A 19 16.09 -4.75 -2.81
CA LYS A 19 16.21 -6.21 -2.61
C LYS A 19 15.33 -6.69 -1.46
N GLU A 20 15.31 -5.97 -0.35
CA GLU A 20 14.47 -6.32 0.79
C GLU A 20 12.98 -6.13 0.50
N LEU A 21 12.62 -5.05 -0.17
CA LEU A 21 11.26 -4.80 -0.62
C LEU A 21 10.76 -5.96 -1.51
N LEU A 22 11.57 -6.38 -2.50
CA LEU A 22 11.25 -7.52 -3.36
C LEU A 22 11.03 -8.82 -2.58
N LYS A 23 11.83 -9.06 -1.53
CA LYS A 23 11.67 -10.23 -0.65
C LYS A 23 10.30 -10.21 0.05
N TYR A 24 9.85 -9.06 0.55
CA TYR A 24 8.54 -8.95 1.18
C TYR A 24 7.39 -9.05 0.17
N LEU A 25 7.47 -8.32 -0.95
CA LEU A 25 6.47 -8.41 -2.03
C LEU A 25 6.31 -9.85 -2.55
N LYS A 26 7.38 -10.65 -2.53
CA LYS A 26 7.36 -12.07 -2.90
C LYS A 26 6.61 -12.95 -1.90
N LYS A 27 6.69 -12.64 -0.60
CA LYS A 27 5.98 -13.40 0.45
C LYS A 27 4.48 -13.09 0.47
N ALA A 28 4.09 -11.89 0.05
CA ALA A 28 2.72 -11.38 0.10
C ALA A 28 1.80 -11.90 -1.03
N LYS A 29 1.51 -13.21 -1.06
CA LYS A 29 0.77 -13.87 -2.15
C LYS A 29 -0.69 -13.40 -2.34
N ASP A 30 -1.34 -12.97 -1.26
CA ASP A 30 -2.75 -12.53 -1.27
C ASP A 30 -2.91 -11.01 -1.27
N ILE A 31 -1.84 -10.29 -1.63
CA ILE A 31 -1.79 -8.83 -1.66
C ILE A 31 -1.37 -8.37 -3.05
N GLU A 32 -2.21 -7.51 -3.63
CA GLU A 32 -1.90 -6.78 -4.86
C GLU A 32 -1.32 -5.41 -4.48
N PHE A 33 -0.14 -5.06 -4.98
CA PHE A 33 0.52 -3.80 -4.68
C PHE A 33 0.45 -2.83 -5.86
N CYS A 34 0.15 -1.57 -5.56
CA CYS A 34 0.22 -0.46 -6.50
C CYS A 34 1.30 0.51 -6.04
N LEU A 35 2.45 0.50 -6.72
CA LEU A 35 3.54 1.43 -6.46
C LEU A 35 3.27 2.72 -7.24
N VAL A 36 3.04 3.81 -6.54
CA VAL A 36 2.71 5.10 -7.13
C VAL A 36 3.95 5.99 -7.13
N ASN A 37 4.49 6.29 -8.31
CA ASN A 37 5.46 7.37 -8.44
C ASN A 37 4.74 8.73 -8.36
N ASN A 38 4.91 9.45 -7.26
CA ASN A 38 4.36 10.78 -7.03
C ASN A 38 5.42 11.88 -7.19
N GLY A 39 6.19 11.81 -8.27
CA GLY A 39 7.31 12.71 -8.49
C GLY A 39 7.66 12.88 -9.95
N GLN A 40 8.61 13.78 -10.20
CA GLN A 40 9.17 14.03 -11.53
C GLN A 40 10.47 13.25 -11.78
N SER A 41 10.94 12.46 -10.81
CA SER A 41 12.17 11.70 -10.95
C SER A 41 11.94 10.49 -11.85
N GLU A 42 12.59 10.47 -13.01
CA GLU A 42 12.57 9.32 -13.92
C GLU A 42 13.19 8.09 -13.26
N HIS A 43 14.29 8.28 -12.51
CA HIS A 43 14.94 7.21 -11.75
C HIS A 43 13.99 6.50 -10.77
N VAL A 44 13.10 7.23 -10.10
CA VAL A 44 12.07 6.61 -9.23
C VAL A 44 11.11 5.79 -10.08
N HIS A 45 10.66 6.33 -11.23
CA HIS A 45 9.74 5.61 -12.10
C HIS A 45 10.34 4.30 -12.61
N GLU A 46 11.55 4.35 -13.17
CA GLU A 46 12.31 3.20 -13.68
C GLU A 46 12.51 2.15 -12.59
N SER A 47 12.96 2.57 -11.41
CA SER A 47 13.17 1.66 -10.28
C SER A 47 11.89 0.92 -9.86
N LEU A 48 10.72 1.58 -9.92
CA LEU A 48 9.45 0.91 -9.60
C LEU A 48 9.01 -0.04 -10.72
N ILE A 49 9.31 0.29 -11.98
CA ILE A 49 9.06 -0.62 -13.12
C ILE A 49 9.90 -1.88 -12.96
N ASP A 50 11.20 -1.76 -12.69
CA ASP A 50 12.10 -2.91 -12.44
C ASP A 50 11.59 -3.84 -11.33
N ILE A 51 11.02 -3.27 -10.27
CA ILE A 51 10.41 -4.04 -9.17
C ILE A 51 9.15 -4.78 -9.66
N SER A 52 8.32 -4.12 -10.48
CA SER A 52 7.07 -4.70 -10.99
C SER A 52 7.30 -5.83 -11.99
N GLU A 53 8.33 -5.74 -12.83
CA GLU A 53 8.66 -6.79 -13.81
C GLU A 53 9.06 -8.11 -13.12
N GLN A 54 9.61 -8.03 -11.90
CA GLN A 54 9.98 -9.19 -11.12
C GLN A 54 8.78 -9.86 -10.41
N ARG A 55 7.63 -9.17 -10.29
CA ARG A 55 6.52 -9.56 -9.42
C ARG A 55 5.15 -9.35 -10.08
N LYS A 56 4.43 -10.43 -10.36
CA LYS A 56 3.07 -10.39 -10.94
C LYS A 56 2.01 -9.68 -10.08
N ASN A 57 2.22 -9.59 -8.77
CA ASN A 57 1.30 -8.96 -7.82
C ASN A 57 1.62 -7.48 -7.57
N VAL A 58 2.37 -6.84 -8.49
CA VAL A 58 2.83 -5.47 -8.37
C VAL A 58 2.49 -4.74 -9.67
N CYS A 59 1.89 -3.56 -9.55
CA CYS A 59 1.65 -2.64 -10.66
C CYS A 59 2.21 -1.26 -10.33
N VAL A 60 2.47 -0.45 -11.36
CA VAL A 60 3.04 0.88 -11.23
C VAL A 60 2.10 1.92 -11.80
N VAL A 61 1.88 3.00 -11.05
CA VAL A 61 1.16 4.20 -11.51
C VAL A 61 2.10 5.38 -11.47
N ASN A 62 2.32 6.02 -12.61
CA ASN A 62 3.18 7.20 -12.71
C ASN A 62 2.37 8.49 -12.71
N ILE A 63 2.71 9.42 -11.82
CA ILE A 63 2.10 10.75 -11.74
C ILE A 63 3.17 11.78 -12.12
N ARG A 64 3.17 12.18 -13.41
CA ARG A 64 4.16 13.09 -14.03
C ARG A 64 4.39 14.43 -13.33
N LYS A 65 3.43 14.89 -12.51
CA LYS A 65 3.55 16.14 -11.73
C LYS A 65 3.30 15.81 -10.28
N LYS A 66 4.25 16.10 -9.39
CA LYS A 66 4.11 15.90 -7.95
C LYS A 66 2.75 16.43 -7.48
N LYS A 67 1.99 15.58 -6.81
CA LYS A 67 0.70 15.93 -6.22
C LYS A 67 0.74 15.84 -4.71
N LEU A 68 -0.32 16.37 -4.10
CA LEU A 68 -0.68 16.01 -2.74
C LEU A 68 -0.83 14.49 -2.66
N GLU A 69 -0.35 13.93 -1.57
CA GLU A 69 -0.36 12.50 -1.29
C GLU A 69 -1.76 11.88 -1.44
N THR A 70 -2.81 12.57 -0.95
CA THR A 70 -4.19 12.11 -1.11
C THR A 70 -4.60 11.99 -2.58
N ALA A 71 -4.07 12.85 -3.46
CA ALA A 71 -4.29 12.72 -4.90
C ALA A 71 -3.50 11.53 -5.49
N ALA A 72 -2.29 11.27 -4.98
CA ALA A 72 -1.50 10.11 -5.39
C ALA A 72 -2.15 8.78 -4.98
N VAL A 73 -2.63 8.70 -3.73
CA VAL A 73 -3.42 7.56 -3.24
C VAL A 73 -4.67 7.37 -4.09
N ARG A 74 -5.41 8.45 -4.42
CA ARG A 74 -6.59 8.35 -5.29
C ARG A 74 -6.26 7.85 -6.70
N ALA A 75 -5.12 8.24 -7.27
CA ALA A 75 -4.70 7.75 -8.58
C ALA A 75 -4.43 6.24 -8.55
N GLY A 76 -3.67 5.78 -7.55
CA GLY A 76 -3.45 4.34 -7.32
C GLY A 76 -4.75 3.59 -7.07
N ALA A 77 -5.65 4.15 -6.25
CA ALA A 77 -6.96 3.56 -5.97
C ALA A 77 -7.83 3.41 -7.22
N ARG A 78 -7.84 4.41 -8.09
CA ARG A 78 -8.60 4.36 -9.35
C ARG A 78 -8.05 3.27 -10.26
N TYR A 79 -6.73 3.17 -10.38
CA TYR A 79 -6.11 2.09 -11.15
C TYR A 79 -6.47 0.73 -10.57
N MET A 80 -6.34 0.55 -9.25
CA MET A 80 -6.62 -0.71 -8.57
C MET A 80 -8.09 -1.14 -8.70
N TYR A 81 -9.02 -0.19 -8.53
CA TYR A 81 -10.45 -0.45 -8.70
C TYR A 81 -10.80 -0.93 -10.12
N ASN A 82 -10.16 -0.37 -11.14
CA ASN A 82 -10.45 -0.69 -12.54
C ASN A 82 -9.82 -2.02 -13.00
N ASN A 83 -8.72 -2.45 -12.38
CA ASN A 83 -7.94 -3.61 -12.83
C ASN A 83 -8.11 -4.85 -11.94
N PHE A 84 -8.63 -4.71 -10.73
CA PHE A 84 -8.71 -5.80 -9.77
C PHE A 84 -10.07 -5.83 -9.06
N ASN A 85 -10.56 -7.04 -8.79
CA ASN A 85 -11.76 -7.25 -7.97
C ASN A 85 -11.39 -7.30 -6.48
N LEU A 86 -11.19 -6.13 -5.87
CA LEU A 86 -10.74 -5.98 -4.49
C LEU A 86 -11.89 -5.60 -3.55
N LYS A 87 -11.92 -6.20 -2.36
CA LYS A 87 -12.88 -5.83 -1.28
C LYS A 87 -12.30 -4.83 -0.29
N HIS A 88 -10.98 -4.80 -0.16
CA HIS A 88 -10.27 -3.92 0.75
C HIS A 88 -9.12 -3.26 0.03
N LEU A 89 -8.92 -1.97 0.32
CA LEU A 89 -7.84 -1.18 -0.25
C LEU A 89 -7.20 -0.35 0.85
N GLY A 90 -5.93 -0.61 1.11
CA GLY A 90 -5.11 0.14 2.06
C GLY A 90 -4.10 1.03 1.34
N PHE A 91 -3.51 1.97 2.06
CA PHE A 91 -2.33 2.72 1.60
C PHE A 91 -1.25 2.84 2.66
N ILE A 92 -0.01 2.97 2.18
CA ILE A 92 1.19 3.31 2.93
C ILE A 92 1.82 4.52 2.24
N SER A 93 2.18 5.53 3.02
CA SER A 93 2.70 6.79 2.51
C SER A 93 3.46 7.53 3.62
N LYS A 94 4.36 8.45 3.23
CA LYS A 94 5.16 9.26 4.16
C LYS A 94 5.92 8.45 5.21
N VAL A 95 6.47 7.31 4.80
CA VAL A 95 7.33 6.46 5.64
C VAL A 95 8.74 6.46 5.04
N SER A 96 9.75 6.35 5.89
CA SER A 96 11.12 6.04 5.45
C SER A 96 11.20 4.61 4.88
N GLY A 97 12.30 4.25 4.23
CA GLY A 97 12.46 2.91 3.67
C GLY A 97 12.40 1.81 4.71
N GLN A 98 13.11 1.94 5.84
CA GLN A 98 13.04 0.93 6.91
C GLN A 98 11.61 0.81 7.46
N GLU A 99 10.96 1.94 7.78
CA GLU A 99 9.58 1.92 8.27
C GLU A 99 8.60 1.30 7.26
N LEU A 100 8.84 1.50 5.96
CA LEU A 100 8.05 0.87 4.90
C LEU A 100 8.25 -0.65 4.89
N LEU A 101 9.48 -1.13 4.98
CA LEU A 101 9.80 -2.55 5.02
C LEU A 101 9.14 -3.21 6.23
N ASP A 102 9.27 -2.60 7.41
CA ASP A 102 8.64 -3.07 8.64
C ASP A 102 7.11 -3.08 8.48
N THR A 103 6.53 -2.00 7.96
CA THR A 103 5.07 -1.91 7.72
C THR A 103 4.57 -3.02 6.80
N ILE A 104 5.31 -3.35 5.73
CA ILE A 104 4.95 -4.43 4.81
C ILE A 104 5.09 -5.79 5.51
N GLU A 105 6.16 -6.00 6.29
CA GLU A 105 6.33 -7.23 7.07
C GLU A 105 5.17 -7.44 8.05
N TYR A 106 4.83 -6.42 8.84
CA TYR A 106 3.69 -6.44 9.75
C TYR A 106 2.36 -6.67 9.02
N LEU A 107 2.16 -6.02 7.87
CA LEU A 107 0.98 -6.24 7.03
C LEU A 107 0.86 -7.70 6.58
N ILE A 108 1.97 -8.36 6.24
CA ILE A 108 1.98 -9.77 5.83
C ILE A 108 1.62 -10.66 7.03
N ILE A 109 2.20 -10.40 8.19
CA ILE A 109 1.99 -11.19 9.41
C ILE A 109 0.54 -11.04 9.91
N TYR A 110 0.03 -9.82 9.99
CA TYR A 110 -1.25 -9.47 10.61
C TYR A 110 -2.35 -9.14 9.59
N GLN A 111 -2.25 -9.69 8.38
CA GLN A 111 -3.15 -9.38 7.27
C GLN A 111 -4.63 -9.57 7.64
N LYS A 112 -4.96 -10.66 8.35
CA LYS A 112 -6.34 -11.01 8.70
C LYS A 112 -6.90 -10.03 9.72
N GLU A 113 -6.12 -9.72 10.74
CA GLU A 113 -6.46 -8.80 11.82
C GLU A 113 -6.70 -7.40 11.28
N ILE A 114 -5.83 -6.93 10.37
CA ILE A 114 -5.99 -5.64 9.67
C ILE A 114 -7.32 -5.59 8.89
N ILE A 115 -7.66 -6.66 8.16
CA ILE A 115 -8.92 -6.75 7.42
C ILE A 115 -10.13 -6.73 8.36
N ILE A 116 -10.07 -7.48 9.47
CA ILE A 116 -11.15 -7.54 10.46
C ILE A 116 -11.38 -6.16 11.09
N MET A 117 -10.31 -5.48 11.54
CA MET A 117 -10.44 -4.14 12.12
C MET A 117 -10.98 -3.14 11.11
N ASN A 118 -10.47 -3.13 9.87
CA ASN A 118 -11.01 -2.25 8.84
C ASN A 118 -12.51 -2.55 8.58
N THR A 119 -12.91 -3.81 8.56
CA THR A 119 -14.33 -4.19 8.38
C THR A 119 -15.19 -3.70 9.54
N ASN A 120 -14.69 -3.83 10.78
CA ASN A 120 -15.39 -3.32 11.96
C ASN A 120 -15.48 -1.78 11.95
N ASP A 121 -14.40 -1.09 11.59
CA ASP A 121 -14.37 0.38 11.44
C ASP A 121 -15.34 0.88 10.36
N GLN A 122 -15.63 0.06 9.35
CA GLN A 122 -16.63 0.37 8.33
C GLN A 122 -18.05 0.12 8.84
N ASN A 123 -18.26 -0.95 9.60
CA ASN A 123 -19.57 -1.33 10.13
C ASN A 123 -20.05 -0.40 11.26
N THR A 124 -19.15 0.25 11.98
CA THR A 124 -19.50 1.24 13.03
C THR A 124 -19.93 2.59 12.45
N ARG A 125 -19.75 2.83 11.14
CA ARG A 125 -20.12 4.10 10.50
C ARG A 125 -21.62 4.10 10.20
N GLN A 126 -22.29 5.20 10.55
CA GLN A 126 -23.72 5.40 10.27
C GLN A 126 -24.07 5.37 8.77
N VAL A 127 -23.11 5.72 7.91
CA VAL A 127 -23.28 5.74 6.46
C VAL A 127 -22.32 4.75 5.81
N LYS A 128 -22.86 3.84 4.98
CA LYS A 128 -22.07 2.90 4.19
C LYS A 128 -21.19 3.66 3.21
N GLN A 129 -19.89 3.38 3.25
CA GLN A 129 -18.93 4.06 2.41
C GLN A 129 -18.82 3.45 1.02
N THR A 130 -18.53 4.29 0.04
CA THR A 130 -18.08 3.84 -1.28
C THR A 130 -16.67 3.24 -1.19
N PHE A 131 -16.26 2.48 -2.21
CA PHE A 131 -14.93 1.88 -2.29
C PHE A 131 -13.81 2.91 -2.01
N PHE A 132 -13.87 4.08 -2.66
CA PHE A 132 -12.87 5.14 -2.49
C PHE A 132 -12.88 5.78 -1.10
N GLN A 133 -14.05 5.84 -0.46
CA GLN A 133 -14.16 6.34 0.92
C GLN A 133 -13.70 5.31 1.94
N SER A 134 -13.76 4.02 1.60
CA SER A 134 -13.34 2.91 2.47
C SER A 134 -11.83 2.63 2.51
N ILE A 135 -11.03 3.42 1.78
CA ILE A 135 -9.58 3.31 1.76
C ILE A 135 -9.02 3.64 3.15
N PHE A 136 -8.14 2.79 3.67
CA PHE A 136 -7.60 2.93 5.02
C PHE A 136 -6.07 3.03 5.05
N SER A 137 -5.53 3.67 6.10
CA SER A 137 -4.09 3.71 6.35
C SER A 137 -3.65 2.42 7.02
N VAL A 138 -2.70 1.71 6.40
CA VAL A 138 -2.15 0.45 6.95
C VAL A 138 -1.37 0.72 8.23
N SER A 139 -0.51 1.75 8.24
CA SER A 139 0.27 2.14 9.41
C SER A 139 -0.63 2.44 10.62
N LYS A 140 -1.77 3.13 10.40
CA LYS A 140 -2.75 3.39 11.47
C LYS A 140 -3.32 2.09 12.06
N GLN A 141 -3.67 1.12 11.22
CA GLN A 141 -4.22 -0.17 11.68
C GLN A 141 -3.17 -0.97 12.47
N ILE A 142 -1.92 -0.97 12.03
CA ILE A 142 -0.81 -1.63 12.75
C ILE A 142 -0.58 -0.95 14.11
N SER A 143 -0.57 0.38 14.19
CA SER A 143 -0.44 1.08 15.47
C SER A 143 -1.58 0.71 16.45
N GLN A 144 -2.80 0.53 15.95
CA GLN A 144 -3.94 0.12 16.77
C GLN A 144 -3.84 -1.33 17.26
N LEU A 145 -3.20 -2.23 16.49
CA LEU A 145 -2.92 -3.61 16.92
C LEU A 145 -1.92 -3.64 18.07
N ASN A 146 -0.82 -2.93 17.91
CA ASN A 146 0.26 -2.91 18.91
C ASN A 146 -0.23 -2.37 20.26
N LEU A 147 -1.16 -1.41 20.24
CA LEU A 147 -1.81 -0.88 21.44
C LEU A 147 -2.75 -1.90 22.10
N LYS A 148 -3.38 -2.79 21.33
CA LYS A 148 -4.27 -3.84 21.86
C LYS A 148 -3.52 -5.06 22.38
N SER A 149 -2.32 -5.36 21.86
CA SER A 149 -1.49 -6.46 22.36
C SER A 149 -0.73 -6.13 23.65
N ALA A 150 -0.70 -4.84 24.04
CA ALA A 150 -0.03 -4.36 25.25
C ALA A 150 -0.97 -4.23 26.47
N ILE A 151 -2.25 -4.57 26.30
CA ILE A 151 -3.31 -4.56 27.34
C ILE A 151 -3.73 -6.02 27.55
#